data_AF-A0A146EZ95-F1
#
_entry.id   AF-A0A146EZ95-F1
#
_cell.length_a   1.000
_cell.length_b   1.000
_cell.length_c   1.000
_cell.angle_alpha   90.00
_cell.angle_beta   90.00
_cell.angle_gamma   90.00
#
_symmetry.space_group_name_H-M   'P 1'
#
loop_
_entity.id
_entity.type
_entity.pdbx_description
1 polymer ?
#
loop_
_entity_poly.entity_id
_entity_poly.type
_entity_poly.pdbx_seq_one_letter_code
_entity_poly.pdbx_strand_id
1 'polypeptide(L)'
;MPDRAAQCPALLYAVYSAAARHLGRWQSTGTRPVAFAGRHLPNLGDGMALDYQSLCISHLVSTDDAEIHNVDLLAASVILRLYEEFDGTTAALAGVDGKTHLRGTQVFLNAQGHAALRCGGLQLAAFWVGIRQEFHKAFLEQRVAELDLSCCDGSVYRQLNSTDDATWANRVVLHCVDVLRYCYGEEGQTRWQYEELCAYNQQWQARTPPTFDPLYCRPPNTAKGEVFPVLWYLDDSIGGDRMTDRREQEALFDILLKTEQIHGLTTTYAQNSLRAAWEWDTTVSPNI
;
A
#
# COMPACT_ATOMS: atom_id res chain seq x y z
N MET A 1 3.10 17.97 7.45
CA MET A 1 3.02 16.76 8.30
C MET A 1 3.82 16.91 9.59
N PRO A 2 5.12 17.26 9.58
CA PRO A 2 5.90 17.40 10.82
C PRO A 2 5.30 18.39 11.84
N ASP A 3 4.86 19.57 11.39
CA ASP A 3 4.25 20.57 12.28
C ASP A 3 2.94 20.09 12.91
N ARG A 4 2.18 19.27 12.19
CA ARG A 4 0.92 18.68 12.69
C ARG A 4 1.19 17.57 13.70
N ALA A 5 2.19 16.72 13.41
CA ALA A 5 2.64 15.70 14.35
C ALA A 5 3.13 16.32 15.66
N ALA A 6 3.84 17.45 15.62
CA ALA A 6 4.25 18.16 16.83
C ALA A 6 3.08 18.64 17.71
N GLN A 7 1.88 18.80 17.13
CA GLN A 7 0.68 19.29 17.81
C GLN A 7 -0.33 18.18 18.13
N CYS A 8 -0.19 16.99 17.53
CA CYS A 8 -1.06 15.84 17.72
C CYS A 8 -0.26 14.63 18.22
N PRO A 9 -0.35 14.28 19.52
CA PRO A 9 0.39 13.17 20.09
C PRO A 9 0.14 11.83 19.39
N ALA A 10 -1.10 11.53 19.00
CA ALA A 10 -1.42 10.31 18.26
C ALA A 10 -0.65 10.24 16.93
N LEU A 11 -0.66 11.32 16.15
CA LEU A 11 0.06 11.39 14.88
C LEU A 11 1.57 11.32 15.08
N LEU A 12 2.10 11.98 16.11
CA LEU A 12 3.52 11.91 16.47
C LEU A 12 3.97 10.47 16.71
N TYR A 13 3.25 9.75 17.57
CA TYR A 13 3.61 8.40 17.95
C TYR A 13 3.37 7.40 16.81
N ALA A 14 2.36 7.62 15.96
CA ALA A 14 2.20 6.84 14.73
C ALA A 14 3.43 6.97 13.81
N VAL A 15 3.91 8.20 13.59
CA VAL A 15 5.11 8.47 12.79
C VAL A 15 6.36 7.86 13.44
N TYR A 16 6.53 7.99 14.75
CA TYR A 16 7.66 7.38 15.46
C TYR A 16 7.63 5.86 15.41
N SER A 17 6.47 5.24 15.56
CA SER A 17 6.32 3.79 15.45
C SER A 17 6.69 3.30 14.05
N ALA A 18 6.15 3.95 13.02
CA ALA A 18 6.46 3.67 11.62
C ALA A 18 7.96 3.84 11.31
N ALA A 19 8.55 4.95 11.75
CA ALA A 19 9.97 5.24 11.54
C ALA A 19 10.87 4.25 12.30
N ALA A 20 10.54 3.90 13.55
CA ALA A 20 11.30 2.94 14.34
C ALA A 20 11.33 1.56 13.69
N ARG A 21 10.21 1.07 13.14
CA ARG A 21 10.17 -0.21 12.39
C ARG A 21 10.99 -0.16 11.13
N HIS A 22 10.81 0.89 10.34
CA HIS A 22 11.54 1.08 9.09
C HIS A 22 13.06 1.10 9.34
N LEU A 23 13.51 1.93 10.27
CA LEU A 23 14.92 2.05 10.63
C LEU A 23 15.46 0.79 11.33
N GLY A 24 14.64 0.06 12.08
CA GLY A 24 15.02 -1.22 12.67
C GLY A 24 15.26 -2.32 11.65
N ARG A 25 14.44 -2.36 10.59
CA ARG A 25 14.67 -3.27 9.45
C ARG A 25 15.98 -2.93 8.72
N TRP A 26 16.27 -1.63 8.54
CA TRP A 26 17.56 -1.18 8.00
C TRP A 26 18.77 -1.57 8.86
N GLN A 27 18.66 -1.53 10.18
CA GLN A 27 19.75 -1.98 11.05
C GLN A 27 20.00 -3.49 10.91
N SER A 28 18.92 -4.26 10.74
CA SER A 28 18.97 -5.71 10.59
C SER A 28 19.60 -6.17 9.27
N THR A 29 19.59 -5.34 8.22
CA THR A 29 20.26 -5.60 6.93
C THR A 29 21.76 -5.24 6.93
N GLY A 30 22.33 -4.84 8.07
CA GLY A 30 23.78 -4.74 8.28
C GLY A 30 24.43 -3.43 7.82
N THR A 31 23.66 -2.42 7.45
CA THR A 31 24.17 -1.14 6.92
C THR A 31 24.11 -0.02 7.97
N ARG A 32 25.18 0.05 8.78
CA ARG A 32 25.56 1.17 9.67
C ARG A 32 24.59 1.50 10.83
N PRO A 33 25.10 2.07 11.94
CA PRO A 33 24.24 2.66 12.97
C PRO A 33 23.42 3.80 12.38
N VAL A 34 22.11 3.78 12.61
CA VAL A 34 21.20 4.87 12.19
C VAL A 34 21.55 6.12 13.00
N ALA A 35 22.01 7.15 12.30
CA ALA A 35 22.33 8.44 12.90
C ALA A 35 21.58 9.56 12.17
N PHE A 36 20.95 10.45 12.94
CA PHE A 36 20.31 11.65 12.42
C PHE A 36 21.06 12.87 12.91
N ALA A 37 21.45 13.77 11.99
CA ALA A 37 22.25 14.96 12.30
C ALA A 37 23.51 14.66 13.14
N GLY A 38 24.19 13.54 12.85
CA GLY A 38 25.39 13.10 13.58
C GLY A 38 25.14 12.49 14.96
N ARG A 39 23.88 12.38 15.41
CA ARG A 39 23.50 11.71 16.66
C ARG A 39 23.07 10.28 16.37
N HIS A 40 23.74 9.33 17.00
CA HIS A 40 23.31 7.94 17.02
C HIS A 40 21.91 7.83 17.63
N LEU A 41 21.00 7.13 16.96
CA LEU A 41 19.66 6.84 17.49
C LEU A 41 19.68 5.43 18.10
N PRO A 42 19.84 5.28 19.43
CA PRO A 42 19.90 3.97 20.06
C PRO A 42 18.53 3.29 20.05
N ASN A 43 18.54 1.95 19.98
CA ASN A 43 17.39 1.08 20.23
C ASN A 43 16.17 1.25 19.30
N LEU A 44 16.37 1.62 18.02
CA LEU A 44 15.29 1.63 17.00
C LEU A 44 14.93 0.20 16.54
N GLY A 45 14.58 -0.69 17.47
CA GLY A 45 14.12 -2.05 17.18
C GLY A 45 12.61 -2.20 17.41
N ASP A 46 12.11 -3.42 17.20
CA ASP A 46 10.68 -3.73 17.31
C ASP A 46 10.08 -3.34 18.68
N GLY A 47 10.84 -3.42 19.77
CA GLY A 47 10.41 -3.01 21.11
C GLY A 47 9.99 -1.54 21.19
N MET A 48 10.85 -0.62 20.72
CA MET A 48 10.52 0.82 20.73
C MET A 48 9.37 1.16 19.78
N ALA A 49 9.28 0.46 18.64
CA ALA A 49 8.15 0.61 17.74
C ALA A 49 6.81 0.22 18.40
N LEU A 50 6.80 -0.85 19.20
CA LEU A 50 5.65 -1.30 19.97
C LEU A 50 5.28 -0.32 21.10
N ASP A 51 6.27 0.27 21.77
CA ASP A 51 6.04 1.29 22.79
C ASP A 51 5.36 2.53 22.19
N TYR A 52 5.87 3.04 21.05
CA TYR A 52 5.23 4.15 20.35
C TYR A 52 3.84 3.79 19.82
N GLN A 53 3.66 2.56 19.33
CA GLN A 53 2.34 2.08 18.92
C GLN A 53 1.35 2.10 20.09
N SER A 54 1.75 1.60 21.25
CA SER A 54 0.92 1.57 22.45
C SER A 54 0.51 2.99 22.89
N LEU A 55 1.45 3.95 22.83
CA LEU A 55 1.16 5.36 23.09
C LEU A 55 0.18 5.94 22.07
N CYS A 56 0.39 5.68 20.77
CA CYS A 56 -0.54 6.11 19.73
C CYS A 56 -1.95 5.59 19.97
N ILE A 57 -2.09 4.29 20.29
CA ILE A 57 -3.36 3.65 20.59
C ILE A 57 -4.04 4.29 21.79
N SER A 58 -3.30 4.56 22.88
CA SER A 58 -3.89 5.18 24.07
C SER A 58 -4.52 6.55 23.77
N HIS A 59 -3.92 7.31 22.85
CA HIS A 59 -4.49 8.59 22.41
C HIS A 59 -5.72 8.39 21.52
N LEU A 60 -5.68 7.42 20.60
CA LEU A 60 -6.82 7.11 19.72
C LEU A 60 -8.04 6.55 20.48
N VAL A 61 -7.82 5.74 21.51
CA VAL A 61 -8.91 5.18 22.34
C VAL A 61 -9.48 6.22 23.30
N SER A 62 -8.68 7.20 23.72
CA SER A 62 -9.12 8.28 24.60
C SER A 62 -9.77 9.45 23.86
N THR A 63 -9.86 9.37 22.53
CA THR A 63 -10.50 10.36 21.65
C THR A 63 -12.00 10.40 21.92
N ASP A 64 -12.56 11.62 21.99
CA ASP A 64 -14.00 11.81 22.14
C ASP A 64 -14.74 11.91 20.78
N ASP A 65 -16.07 11.87 20.81
CA ASP A 65 -16.88 11.96 19.58
C ASP A 65 -16.67 13.30 18.83
N ALA A 66 -16.22 14.35 19.52
CA ALA A 66 -15.94 15.65 18.92
C ALA A 66 -14.68 15.61 18.05
N GLU A 67 -13.69 14.81 18.45
CA GLU A 67 -12.42 14.64 17.75
C GLU A 67 -12.47 13.63 16.59
N ILE A 68 -13.59 12.91 16.37
CA ILE A 68 -13.73 11.94 15.26
C ILE A 68 -13.49 12.55 13.88
N HIS A 69 -13.70 13.86 13.73
CA HIS A 69 -13.46 14.62 12.49
C HIS A 69 -12.05 15.22 12.41
N ASN A 70 -11.18 14.94 13.38
CA ASN A 70 -9.80 15.40 13.37
C ASN A 70 -9.00 14.63 12.32
N VAL A 71 -8.53 15.35 11.31
CA VAL A 71 -7.75 14.80 10.19
C VAL A 71 -6.43 14.18 10.65
N ASP A 72 -5.84 14.65 11.76
CA ASP A 72 -4.61 14.09 12.30
C ASP A 72 -4.82 12.71 12.91
N LEU A 73 -6.00 12.42 13.45
CA LEU A 73 -6.34 11.11 14.00
C LEU A 73 -6.63 10.08 12.90
N LEU A 74 -7.25 10.50 11.79
CA LEU A 74 -7.34 9.67 10.59
C LEU A 74 -5.95 9.35 10.04
N ALA A 75 -5.08 10.36 9.91
CA ALA A 75 -3.71 10.13 9.44
C ALA A 75 -2.93 9.21 10.39
N ALA A 76 -3.06 9.39 11.70
CA ALA A 76 -2.41 8.55 12.71
C ALA A 76 -2.86 7.09 12.61
N SER A 77 -4.18 6.84 12.53
CA SER A 77 -4.72 5.47 12.43
C SER A 77 -4.28 4.75 11.15
N VAL A 78 -4.28 5.44 10.01
CA VAL A 78 -3.82 4.90 8.72
C VAL A 78 -2.32 4.59 8.71
N ILE A 79 -1.49 5.46 9.31
CA ILE A 79 -0.04 5.22 9.44
C ILE A 79 0.23 4.04 10.36
N LEU A 80 -0.47 3.95 11.50
CA LEU A 80 -0.32 2.85 12.44
C LEU A 80 -0.61 1.50 11.78
N ARG A 81 -1.65 1.46 10.93
CA ARG A 81 -2.08 0.26 10.20
C ARG A 81 -1.08 -0.21 9.14
N LEU A 82 -0.22 0.68 8.61
CA LEU A 82 0.75 0.35 7.54
C LEU A 82 1.68 -0.81 7.92
N TYR A 83 2.09 -0.94 9.18
CA TYR A 83 3.07 -1.95 9.59
C TYR A 83 2.46 -3.19 10.26
N GLU A 84 1.19 -3.15 10.64
CA GLU A 84 0.47 -4.35 11.09
C GLU A 84 0.23 -5.34 9.93
N GLU A 85 0.18 -4.82 8.69
CA GLU A 85 -0.08 -5.60 7.48
C GLU A 85 1.17 -6.36 6.99
N PHE A 86 2.38 -5.86 7.29
CA PHE A 86 3.65 -6.47 6.86
C PHE A 86 4.25 -7.47 7.86
N ASP A 87 3.84 -7.46 9.13
CA ASP A 87 4.34 -8.41 10.14
C ASP A 87 3.20 -9.24 10.75
N GLY A 88 2.95 -10.42 10.16
CA GLY A 88 2.08 -11.45 10.75
C GLY A 88 2.56 -11.94 12.12
N THR A 89 3.83 -11.69 12.48
CA THR A 89 4.45 -12.01 13.78
C THR A 89 4.08 -11.01 14.89
N THR A 90 3.88 -9.72 14.59
CA THR A 90 3.53 -8.72 15.62
C THR A 90 2.11 -8.85 16.14
N ALA A 91 1.15 -9.31 15.31
CA ALA A 91 -0.21 -9.61 15.77
C ALA A 91 -0.25 -10.74 16.82
N ALA A 92 0.71 -11.67 16.76
CA ALA A 92 0.85 -12.74 17.76
C ALA A 92 1.59 -12.29 19.03
N LEU A 93 2.55 -11.36 18.92
CA LEU A 93 3.37 -10.89 20.04
C LEU A 93 2.69 -9.81 20.89
N ALA A 94 1.78 -9.03 20.31
CA ALA A 94 1.14 -7.94 21.04
C ALA A 94 0.08 -8.43 22.05
N GLY A 95 -0.47 -9.65 21.93
CA GLY A 95 -1.57 -10.14 22.78
C GLY A 95 -2.85 -9.29 22.77
N VAL A 96 -2.83 -8.15 22.05
CA VAL A 96 -3.93 -7.24 21.83
C VAL A 96 -4.58 -7.66 20.53
N ASP A 97 -5.86 -7.98 20.61
CA ASP A 97 -6.70 -8.45 19.53
C ASP A 97 -6.60 -7.48 18.33
N GLY A 98 -5.85 -7.88 17.28
CA GLY A 98 -5.58 -7.07 16.09
C GLY A 98 -6.84 -6.58 15.38
N LYS A 99 -8.02 -7.12 15.75
CA LYS A 99 -9.35 -6.69 15.34
C LYS A 99 -9.75 -5.32 15.88
N THR A 100 -9.23 -4.89 17.03
CA THR A 100 -9.64 -3.65 17.70
C THR A 100 -9.13 -2.39 16.97
N HIS A 101 -7.88 -2.40 16.47
CA HIS A 101 -7.30 -1.25 15.76
C HIS A 101 -7.84 -1.07 14.33
N LEU A 102 -8.21 -2.17 13.67
CA LEU A 102 -8.84 -2.16 12.34
C LEU A 102 -10.20 -1.46 12.38
N ARG A 103 -11.01 -1.81 13.39
CA ARG A 103 -12.28 -1.12 13.67
C ARG A 103 -12.04 0.37 13.95
N GLY A 104 -10.98 0.71 14.68
CA GLY A 104 -10.60 2.10 14.92
C GLY A 104 -10.37 2.91 13.64
N THR A 105 -9.68 2.34 12.65
CA THR A 105 -9.42 3.04 11.37
C THR A 105 -10.71 3.20 10.55
N GLN A 106 -11.56 2.17 10.50
CA GLN A 106 -12.83 2.20 9.77
C GLN A 106 -13.77 3.29 10.29
N VAL A 107 -13.82 3.49 11.62
CA VAL A 107 -14.62 4.57 12.25
C VAL A 107 -14.21 5.94 11.68
N PHE A 108 -12.91 6.23 11.61
CA PHE A 108 -12.43 7.50 11.04
C PHE A 108 -12.71 7.59 9.53
N LEU A 109 -12.50 6.51 8.76
CA LEU A 109 -12.75 6.51 7.32
C LEU A 109 -14.22 6.83 7.00
N ASN A 110 -15.15 6.18 7.71
CA ASN A 110 -16.57 6.37 7.51
C ASN A 110 -17.03 7.77 7.95
N ALA A 111 -16.55 8.26 9.11
CA ALA A 111 -16.90 9.59 9.60
C ALA A 111 -16.34 10.72 8.72
N GLN A 112 -15.14 10.54 8.17
CA GLN A 112 -14.41 11.60 7.47
C GLN A 112 -14.55 11.58 5.94
N GLY A 113 -15.12 10.53 5.33
CA GLY A 113 -15.17 10.36 3.87
C GLY A 113 -15.74 11.55 3.10
N HIS A 114 -16.92 12.05 3.50
CA HIS A 114 -17.54 13.22 2.85
C HIS A 114 -16.66 14.48 2.95
N ALA A 115 -16.04 14.71 4.11
CA ALA A 115 -15.15 15.86 4.31
C ALA A 115 -13.87 15.70 3.50
N ALA A 116 -13.31 14.49 3.43
CA ALA A 116 -12.11 14.18 2.66
C ALA A 116 -12.31 14.52 1.16
N LEU A 117 -13.43 14.09 0.58
CA LEU A 117 -13.77 14.34 -0.82
C LEU A 117 -14.01 15.81 -1.13
N ARG A 118 -14.56 16.58 -0.16
CA ARG A 118 -14.82 18.01 -0.33
C ARG A 118 -13.58 18.88 -0.12
N CYS A 119 -12.77 18.55 0.88
CA CYS A 119 -11.68 19.41 1.35
C CYS A 119 -10.31 19.03 0.75
N GLY A 120 -10.14 17.79 0.27
CA GLY A 120 -8.89 17.36 -0.34
C GLY A 120 -7.73 17.22 0.66
N GLY A 121 -6.51 17.48 0.16
CA GLY A 121 -5.30 17.57 0.97
C GLY A 121 -4.95 16.29 1.74
N LEU A 122 -4.46 16.45 2.97
CA LEU A 122 -4.06 15.31 3.80
C LEU A 122 -5.24 14.35 4.06
N GLN A 123 -6.44 14.89 4.26
CA GLN A 123 -7.61 14.07 4.60
C GLN A 123 -7.95 13.13 3.44
N LEU A 124 -7.95 13.65 2.21
CA LEU A 124 -8.17 12.85 1.01
C LEU A 124 -7.06 11.80 0.80
N ALA A 125 -5.80 12.18 1.03
CA ALA A 125 -4.69 11.24 0.93
C ALA A 125 -4.82 10.10 1.96
N ALA A 126 -5.07 10.43 3.22
CA ALA A 126 -5.26 9.45 4.30
C ALA A 126 -6.48 8.56 4.03
N PHE A 127 -7.59 9.15 3.55
CA PHE A 127 -8.78 8.39 3.14
C PHE A 127 -8.44 7.34 2.09
N TRP A 128 -7.80 7.71 0.98
CA TRP A 128 -7.48 6.76 -0.08
C TRP A 128 -6.44 5.70 0.31
N VAL A 129 -5.48 6.04 1.17
CA VAL A 129 -4.57 5.03 1.73
C VAL A 129 -5.35 4.04 2.60
N GLY A 130 -6.24 4.53 3.47
CA GLY A 130 -7.07 3.66 4.32
C GLY A 130 -8.02 2.76 3.52
N ILE A 131 -8.63 3.26 2.43
CA ILE A 131 -9.45 2.43 1.52
C ILE A 131 -8.61 1.32 0.89
N ARG A 132 -7.38 1.62 0.42
CA ARG A 132 -6.48 0.60 -0.15
C ARG A 132 -6.05 -0.45 0.87
N GLN A 133 -5.72 -0.05 2.10
CA GLN A 133 -5.38 -0.96 3.19
C GLN A 133 -6.57 -1.85 3.58
N GLU A 134 -7.79 -1.31 3.59
CA GLU A 134 -8.99 -2.09 3.87
C GLU A 134 -9.32 -3.07 2.75
N PHE A 135 -9.19 -2.65 1.49
CA PHE A 135 -9.32 -3.52 0.34
C PHE A 135 -8.32 -4.69 0.40
N HIS A 136 -7.02 -4.40 0.58
CA HIS A 136 -5.98 -5.42 0.60
C HIS A 136 -6.23 -6.45 1.71
N LYS A 137 -6.52 -5.95 2.92
CA LYS A 137 -6.84 -6.82 4.04
C LYS A 137 -8.08 -7.67 3.82
N ALA A 138 -9.18 -7.07 3.35
CA ALA A 138 -10.43 -7.80 3.10
C ALA A 138 -10.25 -8.87 2.01
N PHE A 139 -9.44 -8.59 0.99
CA PHE A 139 -9.08 -9.56 -0.04
C PHE A 139 -8.29 -10.75 0.52
N LEU A 140 -7.25 -10.49 1.34
CA LEU A 140 -6.45 -11.56 1.95
C LEU A 140 -7.26 -12.42 2.92
N GLU A 141 -8.14 -11.80 3.70
CA GLU A 141 -8.98 -12.48 4.70
C GLU A 141 -10.26 -13.08 4.08
N GLN A 142 -10.48 -12.91 2.78
CA GLN A 142 -11.68 -13.39 2.07
C GLN A 142 -12.99 -12.94 2.73
N ARG A 143 -13.06 -11.66 3.09
CA ARG A 143 -14.21 -11.05 3.78
C ARG A 143 -14.73 -9.82 3.04
N VAL A 144 -15.91 -9.37 3.45
CA VAL A 144 -16.47 -8.09 3.02
C VAL A 144 -15.62 -6.95 3.58
N ALA A 145 -15.38 -5.93 2.76
CA ALA A 145 -14.80 -4.66 3.21
C ALA A 145 -15.87 -3.82 3.94
N GLU A 146 -15.69 -3.64 5.25
CA GLU A 146 -16.60 -2.88 6.13
C GLU A 146 -16.33 -1.37 6.02
N LEU A 147 -16.72 -0.79 4.88
CA LEU A 147 -16.58 0.64 4.59
C LEU A 147 -17.95 1.23 4.26
N ASP A 148 -18.21 2.46 4.66
CA ASP A 148 -19.28 3.27 4.07
C ASP A 148 -18.71 4.05 2.88
N LEU A 149 -19.16 3.68 1.68
CA LEU A 149 -18.73 4.33 0.43
C LEU A 149 -19.80 5.28 -0.12
N SER A 150 -20.84 5.60 0.65
CA SER A 150 -21.89 6.54 0.24
C SER A 150 -21.33 7.92 -0.15
N CYS A 151 -20.23 8.34 0.50
CA CYS A 151 -19.53 9.58 0.15
C CYS A 151 -19.01 9.61 -1.30
N CYS A 152 -18.73 8.43 -1.87
CA CYS A 152 -18.28 8.31 -3.25
C CYS A 152 -19.43 8.32 -4.25
N ASP A 153 -20.68 8.17 -3.81
CA ASP A 153 -21.84 8.16 -4.70
C ASP A 153 -22.02 9.53 -5.35
N GLY A 154 -22.17 9.54 -6.67
CA GLY A 154 -22.23 10.78 -7.46
C GLY A 154 -20.91 11.55 -7.58
N SER A 155 -19.83 11.10 -6.92
CA SER A 155 -18.51 11.72 -7.02
C SER A 155 -17.82 11.42 -8.36
N VAL A 156 -16.72 12.13 -8.64
CA VAL A 156 -15.86 11.88 -9.81
C VAL A 156 -15.26 10.47 -9.83
N TYR A 157 -15.26 9.77 -8.69
CA TYR A 157 -14.72 8.41 -8.55
C TYR A 157 -15.71 7.31 -9.00
N ARG A 158 -16.97 7.66 -9.25
CA ARG A 158 -17.97 6.75 -9.85
C ARG A 158 -18.26 7.05 -11.33
N GLN A 159 -17.67 8.12 -11.86
CA GLN A 159 -17.85 8.55 -13.24
C GLN A 159 -16.67 8.08 -14.10
N LEU A 160 -16.87 7.82 -15.39
CA LEU A 160 -15.82 7.41 -16.34
C LEU A 160 -15.49 8.50 -17.36
N ASN A 161 -15.58 9.77 -16.94
CA ASN A 161 -15.12 10.94 -17.71
C ASN A 161 -13.60 11.09 -17.61
N SER A 162 -12.98 11.72 -18.62
CA SER A 162 -11.54 11.99 -18.61
C SER A 162 -11.13 12.85 -17.41
N THR A 163 -10.01 12.49 -16.78
CA THR A 163 -9.50 13.06 -15.52
C THR A 163 -8.03 12.67 -15.34
N ASP A 164 -7.42 13.07 -14.22
CA ASP A 164 -6.02 12.77 -13.88
C ASP A 164 -5.82 11.30 -13.45
N ASP A 165 -4.56 10.86 -13.51
CA ASP A 165 -4.18 9.48 -13.22
C ASP A 165 -4.49 9.07 -11.77
N ALA A 166 -4.35 9.98 -10.79
CA ALA A 166 -4.66 9.64 -9.41
C ALA A 166 -6.17 9.36 -9.23
N THR A 167 -7.02 10.12 -9.91
CA THR A 167 -8.46 9.84 -9.94
C THR A 167 -8.77 8.52 -10.65
N TRP A 168 -8.12 8.20 -11.77
CA TRP A 168 -8.27 6.90 -12.46
C TRP A 168 -7.84 5.71 -11.58
N ALA A 169 -6.73 5.85 -10.85
CA ALA A 169 -6.27 4.84 -9.90
C ALA A 169 -7.26 4.65 -8.75
N ASN A 170 -7.81 5.73 -8.20
CA ASN A 170 -8.79 5.65 -7.13
C ASN A 170 -10.12 5.02 -7.60
N ARG A 171 -10.53 5.22 -8.87
CA ARG A 171 -11.71 4.56 -9.46
C ARG A 171 -11.59 3.04 -9.48
N VAL A 172 -10.44 2.51 -9.92
CA VAL A 172 -10.24 1.06 -9.96
C VAL A 172 -10.16 0.47 -8.54
N VAL A 173 -9.57 1.19 -7.58
CA VAL A 173 -9.58 0.78 -6.17
C VAL A 173 -11.02 0.66 -5.63
N LEU A 174 -11.89 1.64 -5.89
CA LEU A 174 -13.30 1.54 -5.49
C LEU A 174 -13.99 0.35 -6.16
N HIS A 175 -13.76 0.16 -7.46
CA HIS A 175 -14.33 -0.97 -8.19
C HIS A 175 -13.90 -2.31 -7.59
N CYS A 176 -12.64 -2.44 -7.18
CA CYS A 176 -12.15 -3.63 -6.49
C CYS A 176 -12.88 -3.86 -5.15
N VAL A 177 -13.21 -2.81 -4.41
CA VAL A 177 -14.03 -2.92 -3.19
C VAL A 177 -15.45 -3.41 -3.50
N ASP A 178 -16.07 -2.93 -4.59
CA ASP A 178 -17.40 -3.42 -4.99
C ASP A 178 -17.36 -4.90 -5.40
N VAL A 179 -16.30 -5.33 -6.09
CA VAL A 179 -16.08 -6.74 -6.44
C VAL A 179 -15.95 -7.59 -5.17
N LEU A 180 -15.21 -7.13 -4.14
CA LEU A 180 -15.16 -7.84 -2.86
C LEU A 180 -16.52 -7.94 -2.17
N ARG A 181 -17.30 -6.86 -2.19
CA ARG A 181 -18.67 -6.87 -1.65
C ARG A 181 -19.58 -7.85 -2.40
N TYR A 182 -19.45 -7.94 -3.72
CA TYR A 182 -20.17 -8.96 -4.50
C TYR A 182 -19.73 -10.38 -4.12
N CYS A 183 -18.42 -10.63 -4.04
CA CYS A 183 -17.88 -11.97 -3.78
C CYS A 183 -18.20 -12.49 -2.36
N TYR A 184 -18.16 -11.63 -1.36
CA TYR A 184 -18.23 -12.02 0.06
C TYR A 184 -19.46 -11.47 0.80
N GLY A 185 -20.27 -10.63 0.15
CA GLY A 185 -21.46 -10.02 0.74
C GLY A 185 -22.54 -11.03 1.10
N GLU A 186 -23.37 -10.64 2.08
CA GLU A 186 -24.53 -11.43 2.50
C GLU A 186 -25.71 -11.34 1.52
N GLU A 187 -25.71 -10.31 0.65
CA GLU A 187 -26.67 -10.19 -0.43
C GLU A 187 -26.42 -11.26 -1.49
N GLY A 188 -27.49 -11.93 -1.94
CA GLY A 188 -27.37 -13.02 -2.91
C GLY A 188 -26.70 -12.55 -4.22
N GLN A 189 -25.68 -13.27 -4.65
CA GLN A 189 -24.95 -12.96 -5.88
C GLN A 189 -25.83 -13.17 -7.10
N THR A 190 -26.22 -12.09 -7.76
CA THR A 190 -26.96 -12.17 -9.02
C THR A 190 -26.03 -12.09 -10.22
N ARG A 191 -26.38 -12.82 -11.28
CA ARG A 191 -25.68 -12.75 -12.57
C ARG A 191 -25.63 -11.32 -13.13
N TRP A 192 -26.71 -10.56 -12.94
CA TRP A 192 -26.81 -9.20 -13.44
C TRP A 192 -25.79 -8.26 -12.78
N GLN A 193 -25.63 -8.34 -11.45
CA GLN A 193 -24.60 -7.57 -10.73
C GLN A 193 -23.18 -7.92 -11.21
N TYR A 194 -22.90 -9.20 -11.45
CA TYR A 194 -21.63 -9.63 -12.02
C TYR A 194 -21.38 -9.02 -13.41
N GLU A 195 -22.39 -9.07 -14.28
CA GLU A 195 -22.33 -8.50 -15.62
C GLU A 195 -22.10 -6.97 -15.58
N GLU A 196 -22.71 -6.26 -14.63
CA GLU A 196 -22.47 -4.83 -14.40
C GLU A 196 -21.03 -4.55 -13.97
N LEU A 197 -20.48 -5.32 -13.03
CA LEU A 197 -19.09 -5.21 -12.61
C LEU A 197 -18.12 -5.46 -13.78
N CYS A 198 -18.35 -6.50 -14.58
CA CYS A 198 -17.55 -6.77 -15.76
C CYS A 198 -17.66 -5.64 -16.81
N ALA A 199 -18.87 -5.12 -17.03
CA ALA A 199 -19.08 -4.02 -17.98
C ALA A 199 -18.38 -2.74 -17.52
N TYR A 200 -18.39 -2.43 -16.22
CA TYR A 200 -17.63 -1.31 -15.66
C TYR A 200 -16.13 -1.49 -15.90
N ASN A 201 -15.58 -2.68 -15.60
CA ASN A 201 -14.16 -2.98 -15.76
C ASN A 201 -13.71 -2.77 -17.23
N GLN A 202 -14.47 -3.28 -18.19
CA GLN A 202 -14.20 -3.11 -19.61
C GLN A 202 -14.25 -1.63 -20.04
N GLN A 203 -15.22 -0.87 -19.54
CA GLN A 203 -15.33 0.56 -19.85
C GLN A 203 -14.20 1.38 -19.22
N TRP A 204 -13.75 1.01 -18.02
CA TRP A 204 -12.59 1.61 -17.38
C TRP A 204 -11.35 1.38 -18.23
N GLN A 205 -11.06 0.13 -18.60
CA GLN A 205 -9.90 -0.24 -19.45
C GLN A 205 -9.92 0.48 -20.82
N ALA A 206 -11.10 0.66 -21.42
CA ALA A 206 -11.22 1.31 -22.72
C ALA A 206 -11.00 2.84 -22.68
N ARG A 207 -11.02 3.45 -21.49
CA ARG A 207 -11.00 4.91 -21.31
C ARG A 207 -9.83 5.41 -20.48
N THR A 208 -9.09 4.51 -19.83
CA THR A 208 -7.90 4.88 -19.07
C THR A 208 -6.86 5.55 -19.96
N PRO A 209 -6.12 6.54 -19.41
CA PRO A 209 -5.01 7.15 -20.13
C PRO A 209 -3.91 6.12 -20.46
N PRO A 210 -3.07 6.37 -21.48
CA PRO A 210 -1.97 5.48 -21.86
C PRO A 210 -0.93 5.24 -20.76
N THR A 211 -0.91 6.05 -19.70
CA THR A 211 -0.06 5.84 -18.52
C THR A 211 -0.41 4.56 -17.74
N PHE A 212 -1.62 4.02 -17.95
CA PHE A 212 -2.07 2.74 -17.41
C PHE A 212 -1.79 1.56 -18.35
N ASP A 213 -1.24 1.80 -19.55
CA ASP A 213 -0.87 0.72 -20.44
C ASP A 213 0.37 0.00 -19.88
N PRO A 214 0.37 -1.34 -19.88
CA PRO A 214 1.55 -2.08 -19.47
C PRO A 214 2.70 -1.78 -20.47
N LEU A 215 3.90 -1.55 -19.95
CA LEU A 215 5.13 -1.47 -20.75
C LEU A 215 5.35 -2.76 -21.56
N TYR A 216 4.88 -3.88 -21.01
CA TYR A 216 4.97 -5.16 -21.66
C TYR A 216 3.75 -6.04 -21.41
N CYS A 217 3.32 -6.72 -22.48
CA CYS A 217 2.28 -7.74 -22.42
C CYS A 217 2.76 -9.02 -23.13
N ARG A 218 2.67 -10.15 -22.44
CA ARG A 218 2.79 -11.50 -23.02
C ARG A 218 1.51 -12.29 -22.83
N PRO A 219 1.00 -12.96 -23.87
CA PRO A 219 -0.05 -13.94 -23.67
C PRO A 219 0.43 -15.11 -22.81
N PRO A 220 -0.48 -15.81 -22.11
CA PRO A 220 -0.15 -17.02 -21.35
C PRO A 220 0.45 -18.09 -22.26
N ASN A 221 1.49 -18.78 -21.78
CA ASN A 221 2.05 -19.94 -22.46
C ASN A 221 1.48 -21.25 -21.90
N THR A 222 0.38 -21.71 -22.50
CA THR A 222 -0.29 -22.95 -22.08
C THR A 222 0.60 -24.19 -22.20
N ALA A 223 1.57 -24.20 -23.12
CA ALA A 223 2.54 -25.31 -23.26
C ALA A 223 3.52 -25.40 -22.08
N LYS A 224 3.72 -24.31 -21.34
CA LYS A 224 4.51 -24.26 -20.10
C LYS A 224 3.66 -24.32 -18.83
N GLY A 225 2.35 -24.56 -18.96
CA GLY A 225 1.41 -24.56 -17.84
C GLY A 225 1.05 -23.17 -17.31
N GLU A 226 1.39 -22.10 -18.02
CA GLU A 226 1.05 -20.74 -17.63
C GLU A 226 -0.40 -20.44 -18.01
N VAL A 227 -1.21 -20.03 -17.03
CA VAL A 227 -2.65 -19.77 -17.19
C VAL A 227 -2.94 -18.28 -17.40
N PHE A 228 -2.12 -17.40 -16.84
CA PHE A 228 -2.32 -15.95 -16.86
C PHE A 228 -1.32 -15.24 -17.78
N PRO A 229 -1.71 -14.12 -18.42
CA PRO A 229 -0.78 -13.28 -19.15
C PRO A 229 0.25 -12.64 -18.20
N VAL A 230 1.39 -12.28 -18.76
CA VAL A 230 2.42 -11.50 -18.04
C VAL A 230 2.27 -10.05 -18.47
N LEU A 231 1.94 -9.18 -17.51
CA LEU A 231 1.80 -7.75 -17.70
C LEU A 231 2.82 -7.04 -16.81
N TRP A 232 3.63 -6.15 -17.38
CA TRP A 232 4.54 -5.30 -16.62
C TRP A 232 4.10 -3.86 -16.71
N TYR A 233 3.95 -3.23 -15.56
CA TYR A 233 3.62 -1.83 -15.44
C TYR A 233 4.84 -1.03 -14.98
N LEU A 234 4.84 0.28 -15.21
CA LEU A 234 5.77 1.20 -14.56
C LEU A 234 5.45 1.25 -13.07
N ASP A 235 6.09 0.36 -12.32
CA ASP A 235 6.42 0.59 -10.92
C ASP A 235 7.90 0.99 -10.86
N ASP A 236 8.34 1.67 -9.79
CA ASP A 236 9.74 2.05 -9.57
C ASP A 236 10.74 0.86 -9.60
N SER A 237 10.25 -0.37 -9.80
CA SER A 237 11.05 -1.59 -9.76
C SER A 237 10.85 -2.67 -10.85
N ILE A 238 9.94 -2.53 -11.84
CA ILE A 238 9.51 -3.69 -12.68
C ILE A 238 9.77 -3.55 -14.21
N GLY A 239 10.54 -2.55 -14.65
CA GLY A 239 10.90 -2.40 -16.08
C GLY A 239 12.14 -3.17 -16.54
N GLY A 240 12.83 -3.88 -15.64
CA GLY A 240 14.23 -4.25 -15.84
C GLY A 240 14.50 -5.40 -16.76
N ASP A 241 13.75 -6.49 -16.63
CA ASP A 241 14.03 -7.79 -17.22
C ASP A 241 13.95 -7.82 -18.76
N ARG A 242 13.59 -6.70 -19.38
CA ARG A 242 13.61 -6.47 -20.84
C ARG A 242 14.67 -5.52 -21.34
N MET A 243 15.42 -4.86 -20.46
CA MET A 243 16.61 -4.14 -20.87
C MET A 243 17.55 -5.18 -21.48
N THR A 244 17.81 -5.07 -22.78
CA THR A 244 18.77 -5.91 -23.49
C THR A 244 20.14 -5.25 -23.55
N ASP A 245 20.17 -3.92 -23.42
CA ASP A 245 21.41 -3.16 -23.27
C ASP A 245 21.95 -3.33 -21.85
N ARG A 246 23.17 -3.85 -21.75
CA ARG A 246 23.88 -4.08 -20.49
C ARG A 246 24.01 -2.81 -19.64
N ARG A 247 24.18 -1.64 -20.24
CA ARG A 247 24.31 -0.36 -19.53
C ARG A 247 23.00 0.06 -18.88
N GLU A 248 21.89 -0.19 -19.56
CA GLU A 248 20.55 0.06 -19.05
C GLU A 248 20.24 -0.89 -17.89
N GLN A 249 20.52 -2.19 -18.04
CA GLN A 249 20.37 -3.18 -16.96
C GLN A 249 21.19 -2.79 -15.72
N GLU A 250 22.45 -2.39 -15.89
CA GLU A 250 23.31 -1.92 -14.80
C GLU A 250 22.79 -0.64 -14.16
N ALA A 251 22.29 0.31 -14.95
CA ALA A 251 21.70 1.54 -14.43
C ALA A 251 20.44 1.28 -13.58
N LEU A 252 19.56 0.37 -14.03
CA LEU A 252 18.38 0.00 -13.26
C LEU A 252 18.73 -0.82 -12.02
N PHE A 253 19.68 -1.75 -12.13
CA PHE A 253 20.15 -2.50 -10.97
C PHE A 253 20.78 -1.57 -9.92
N ASP A 254 21.53 -0.57 -10.37
CA ASP A 254 22.07 0.50 -9.52
C ASP A 254 20.95 1.37 -8.92
N ILE A 255 19.86 1.64 -9.65
CA ILE A 255 18.66 2.28 -9.07
C ILE A 255 18.06 1.41 -7.96
N LEU A 256 17.89 0.10 -8.16
CA LEU A 256 17.32 -0.78 -7.12
C LEU A 256 18.22 -0.89 -5.88
N LEU A 257 19.54 -0.96 -6.08
CA LEU A 257 20.52 -0.94 -5.00
C LEU A 257 20.51 0.40 -4.28
N LYS A 258 20.44 1.52 -5.00
CA LYS A 258 20.30 2.86 -4.42
C LYS A 258 18.98 3.01 -3.70
N THR A 259 17.87 2.47 -4.22
CA THR A 259 16.57 2.48 -3.55
C THR A 259 16.63 1.70 -2.24
N GLU A 260 17.29 0.54 -2.22
CA GLU A 260 17.54 -0.21 -0.98
C GLU A 260 18.51 0.53 -0.04
N GLN A 261 19.53 1.23 -0.56
CA GLN A 261 20.49 1.98 0.26
C GLN A 261 20.00 3.34 0.76
N ILE A 262 19.02 3.95 0.09
CA ILE A 262 18.48 5.30 0.40
C ILE A 262 17.14 5.19 1.10
N HIS A 263 16.32 4.21 0.73
CA HIS A 263 14.96 4.01 1.25
C HIS A 263 14.78 2.69 2.01
N GLY A 264 15.71 1.73 1.89
CA GLY A 264 15.72 0.39 2.54
C GLY A 264 14.38 -0.32 2.59
N LEU A 265 13.65 -0.10 1.51
CA LEU A 265 12.76 -1.08 0.95
C LEU A 265 13.65 -2.19 0.40
N THR A 266 13.44 -3.42 0.88
CA THR A 266 14.13 -4.58 0.33
C THR A 266 13.71 -4.73 -1.13
N THR A 267 14.65 -4.48 -2.04
CA THR A 267 14.48 -4.78 -3.46
C THR A 267 15.02 -6.16 -3.78
N THR A 268 15.36 -6.98 -2.77
CA THR A 268 15.99 -8.30 -2.91
C THR A 268 15.22 -9.22 -3.84
N TYR A 269 13.88 -9.23 -3.76
CA TYR A 269 13.04 -10.01 -4.67
C TYR A 269 13.18 -9.52 -6.13
N ALA A 270 13.09 -8.21 -6.35
CA ALA A 270 13.26 -7.60 -7.66
C ALA A 270 14.68 -7.84 -8.21
N GLN A 271 15.73 -7.64 -7.40
CA GLN A 271 17.12 -7.90 -7.76
C GLN A 271 17.35 -9.35 -8.17
N ASN A 272 16.86 -10.31 -7.39
CA ASN A 272 17.00 -11.74 -7.69
C ASN A 272 16.21 -12.13 -8.95
N SER A 273 15.00 -11.59 -9.11
CA SER A 273 14.16 -11.83 -10.28
C SER A 273 14.80 -11.26 -11.56
N LEU A 274 15.33 -10.03 -11.51
CA LEU A 274 16.02 -9.39 -12.64
C LEU A 274 17.35 -10.07 -12.98
N ARG A 275 18.14 -10.46 -11.96
CA ARG A 275 19.41 -11.17 -12.18
C ARG A 275 19.19 -12.52 -12.88
N ALA A 276 18.16 -13.24 -12.47
CA ALA A 276 17.75 -14.48 -13.11
C ALA A 276 17.22 -14.24 -14.54
N ALA A 277 16.43 -13.18 -14.76
CA ALA A 277 15.86 -12.87 -16.07
C ALA A 277 16.90 -12.36 -17.08
N TRP A 278 17.94 -11.65 -16.63
CA TRP A 278 19.06 -11.18 -17.47
C TRP A 278 20.19 -12.20 -17.63
N GLU A 279 20.06 -13.39 -17.03
CA GLU A 279 21.10 -14.42 -17.04
C GLU A 279 22.46 -13.94 -16.48
N TRP A 280 22.47 -12.99 -15.55
CA TRP A 280 23.72 -12.46 -14.98
C TRP A 280 24.48 -13.50 -14.14
N ASP A 281 23.80 -14.54 -13.65
CA ASP A 281 24.40 -15.63 -12.87
C ASP A 281 24.95 -16.79 -13.76
N THR A 282 24.81 -16.74 -15.09
CA THR A 282 25.30 -17.79 -16.01
C THR A 282 26.64 -17.43 -16.66
N THR A 283 27.65 -17.06 -15.86
CA THR A 283 29.02 -17.10 -16.37
C THR A 283 29.49 -18.55 -16.45
N VAL A 284 29.33 -19.14 -17.63
CA VAL A 284 30.02 -20.35 -18.06
C VAL A 284 31.54 -20.12 -17.92
N SER A 285 32.19 -20.94 -17.10
CA SER A 285 33.65 -21.08 -17.10
C SER A 285 34.13 -21.37 -18.52
N PRO A 286 35.07 -20.60 -19.09
CA PRO A 286 35.64 -20.96 -20.38
C PRO A 286 36.52 -22.21 -20.18
N ASN A 287 36.17 -23.27 -20.89
CA ASN A 287 36.99 -24.47 -21.07
C ASN A 287 38.43 -24.07 -21.43
N ILE A 288 39.39 -24.47 -20.59
CA ILE A 288 40.67 -25.10 -20.99
C ILE A 288 40.95 -26.21 -20.00
#